data_AF-G9K5V9-F1
#
_entry.id   AF-G9K5V9-F1
#
_cell.length_a   1.000
_cell.length_b   1.000
_cell.length_c   1.000
_cell.angle_alpha   90.00
_cell.angle_beta   90.00
_cell.angle_gamma   90.00
#
_symmetry.space_group_name_H-M   'P 1'
#
loop_
_entity.id
_entity.type
_entity.pdbx_description
1 polymer ?
#
loop_
_entity_poly.entity_id
_entity_poly.type
_entity_poly.pdbx_seq_one_letter_code
_entity_poly.pdbx_strand_id
1 'polypeptide(L)'
;GDICPGTAKGKTSCPATVINGQFVERCWTHSHCQKVCPTICKSHGCTSEGLCCHSECLGNCSEPDDPTKCVACRNFYLDGRCVETCPPPYYHFQDWRCVNFSFCQDLHNKCKNSRRQGCHQYVIHNNKCIPECPSGYTMNSSNLMCTPCLGPCPKVCHILEGEKTIDSVTS
;
A
#
# COMPACT_ATOMS: atom_id res chain seq x y z
N GLY A 1 -16.99 15.87 29.63
CA GLY A 1 -15.56 15.53 29.68
C GLY A 1 -15.35 14.27 28.88
N ASP A 2 -14.20 14.12 28.26
CA ASP A 2 -13.86 12.91 27.50
C ASP A 2 -13.58 11.77 28.48
N ILE A 3 -14.24 10.62 28.29
CA ILE A 3 -14.20 9.49 29.21
C ILE A 3 -13.62 8.28 28.48
N CYS A 4 -12.52 7.74 29.01
CA CYS A 4 -11.92 6.50 28.52
C CYS A 4 -12.40 5.28 29.34
N PRO A 5 -12.19 4.06 28.82
CA PRO A 5 -12.45 2.83 29.55
C PRO A 5 -11.85 2.82 30.96
N GLY A 6 -12.67 2.52 31.97
CA GLY A 6 -12.25 2.38 33.37
C GLY A 6 -12.39 3.64 34.22
N THR A 7 -12.57 4.83 33.63
CA THR A 7 -12.67 6.10 34.39
C THR A 7 -13.80 6.08 35.44
N ALA A 8 -14.96 5.46 35.16
CA ALA A 8 -16.06 5.34 36.12
C ALA A 8 -15.74 4.49 37.37
N LYS A 9 -14.69 3.66 37.30
CA LYS A 9 -14.19 2.82 38.41
C LYS A 9 -12.98 3.46 39.10
N GLY A 10 -12.66 4.72 38.80
CA GLY A 10 -11.57 5.47 39.41
C GLY A 10 -10.16 5.11 38.88
N LYS A 11 -10.05 4.23 37.87
CA LYS A 11 -8.76 3.88 37.25
C LYS A 11 -8.93 3.56 35.77
N THR A 12 -8.25 4.31 34.92
CA THR A 12 -8.20 4.02 33.47
C THR A 12 -7.51 2.68 33.21
N SER A 13 -8.04 1.91 32.26
CA SER A 13 -7.40 0.70 31.78
C SER A 13 -6.56 0.93 30.53
N CYS A 14 -6.58 2.15 29.97
CA CYS A 14 -5.89 2.47 28.72
C CYS A 14 -4.45 2.90 28.95
N PRO A 15 -3.55 2.64 27.98
CA PRO A 15 -2.21 3.20 28.03
C PRO A 15 -2.27 4.73 27.95
N ALA A 16 -1.37 5.39 28.68
CA ALA A 16 -1.17 6.84 28.64
C ALA A 16 0.18 7.15 27.97
N THR A 17 0.23 8.27 27.26
CA THR A 17 1.49 8.79 26.71
C THR A 17 1.57 10.29 26.93
N VAL A 18 2.79 10.83 26.92
CA VAL A 18 3.04 12.25 27.19
C VAL A 18 3.04 13.04 25.88
N ILE A 19 2.21 14.07 25.81
CA ILE A 19 2.28 15.13 24.78
C ILE A 19 2.40 16.46 25.51
N ASN A 20 3.38 17.28 25.13
CA ASN A 20 3.61 18.61 25.72
C ASN A 20 3.72 18.61 27.26
N GLY A 21 4.30 17.55 27.84
CA GLY A 21 4.47 17.40 29.29
C GLY A 21 3.22 16.92 30.04
N GLN A 22 2.10 16.70 29.36
CA GLN A 22 0.86 16.20 29.95
C GLN A 22 0.63 14.73 29.62
N PHE A 23 0.28 13.93 30.63
CA PHE A 23 -0.18 12.56 30.43
C PHE A 23 -1.58 12.55 29.84
N VAL A 24 -1.73 11.92 28.68
CA VAL A 24 -3.01 11.79 27.98
C VAL A 24 -3.33 10.31 27.84
N GLU A 25 -4.46 9.88 28.41
CA GLU A 25 -5.02 8.55 28.21
C GLU A 25 -5.43 8.37 26.75
N ARG A 26 -5.08 7.23 26.15
CA ARG A 26 -5.29 7.01 24.73
C ARG A 26 -6.46 6.06 24.51
N CYS A 27 -7.61 6.62 24.12
CA CYS A 27 -8.78 5.87 23.71
C CYS A 27 -9.41 6.45 22.45
N TRP A 28 -10.08 5.59 21.67
CA TRP A 28 -10.87 5.99 20.51
C TRP A 28 -12.32 6.26 20.89
N THR A 29 -12.83 5.49 21.86
CA THR A 29 -14.20 5.61 22.37
C THR A 29 -14.20 5.33 23.88
N HIS A 30 -15.35 5.52 24.52
CA HIS A 30 -15.56 5.19 25.93
C HIS A 30 -15.35 3.70 26.29
N SER A 31 -15.31 2.80 25.29
CA SER A 31 -15.15 1.36 25.44
C SER A 31 -13.89 0.78 24.78
N HIS A 32 -13.15 1.58 23.99
CA HIS A 32 -11.99 1.12 23.23
C HIS A 32 -10.74 1.97 23.45
N CYS A 33 -9.71 1.35 24.02
CA CYS A 33 -8.39 1.95 24.13
C CYS A 33 -7.67 2.00 22.77
N GLN A 34 -6.79 2.97 22.59
CA GLN A 34 -5.81 2.97 21.52
C GLN A 34 -4.67 2.02 21.91
N LYS A 35 -4.30 1.11 21.01
CA LYS A 35 -3.17 0.22 21.23
C LYS A 35 -1.85 1.01 21.15
N VAL A 36 -0.98 0.83 22.14
CA VAL A 36 0.37 1.41 22.18
C VAL A 36 1.36 0.26 22.35
N CYS A 37 2.33 0.16 21.45
CA CYS A 37 3.36 -0.87 21.47
C CYS A 37 4.67 -0.34 22.05
N PRO A 38 5.54 -1.22 22.58
CA PRO A 38 6.91 -0.87 22.92
C PRO A 38 7.65 -0.24 21.73
N THR A 39 8.50 0.75 22.00
CA THR A 39 9.24 1.50 20.96
C THR A 39 10.12 0.61 20.09
N ILE A 40 10.62 -0.49 20.64
CA ILE A 40 11.41 -1.50 19.90
C ILE A 40 10.64 -2.12 18.74
N CYS A 41 9.30 -2.18 18.81
CA CYS A 41 8.47 -2.75 17.76
C CYS A 41 8.21 -1.78 16.59
N LYS A 42 8.63 -0.51 16.71
CA LYS A 42 8.46 0.53 15.68
C LYS A 42 7.03 0.54 15.11
N SER A 43 6.89 0.47 13.80
CA SER A 43 5.61 0.40 13.09
C SER A 43 5.13 -1.04 12.84
N HIS A 44 5.89 -2.06 13.25
CA HIS A 44 5.56 -3.47 13.00
C HIS A 44 4.32 -3.91 13.76
N GLY A 45 4.10 -3.30 14.94
CA GLY A 45 3.04 -3.68 15.85
C GLY A 45 3.51 -4.68 16.90
N CYS A 46 2.58 -5.08 17.76
CA CYS A 46 2.85 -6.00 18.87
C CYS A 46 1.59 -6.79 19.22
N THR A 47 1.72 -7.94 19.87
CA THR A 47 0.60 -8.74 20.39
C THR A 47 -0.07 -8.07 21.61
N SER A 48 -1.08 -8.69 22.21
CA SER A 48 -1.69 -8.21 23.48
C SER A 48 -0.70 -8.18 24.64
N GLU A 49 0.29 -9.06 24.62
CA GLU A 49 1.34 -9.20 25.64
C GLU A 49 2.52 -8.24 25.38
N GLY A 50 2.45 -7.44 24.31
CA GLY A 50 3.49 -6.47 23.96
C GLY A 50 4.69 -7.08 23.22
N LEU A 51 4.61 -8.34 22.77
CA LEU A 51 5.65 -8.97 21.96
C LEU A 51 5.60 -8.43 20.53
N CYS A 52 6.76 -8.08 19.96
CA CYS A 52 6.79 -7.45 18.64
C CYS A 52 6.36 -8.40 17.52
N CYS A 53 5.67 -7.85 16.53
CA CYS A 53 5.44 -8.51 15.26
C CYS A 53 6.72 -8.58 14.43
N HIS A 54 6.74 -9.46 13.42
CA HIS A 54 7.85 -9.56 12.47
C HIS A 54 8.11 -8.21 11.77
N SER A 55 9.36 -7.96 11.35
CA SER A 55 9.77 -6.70 10.71
C SER A 55 9.01 -6.39 9.41
N GLU A 56 8.51 -7.42 8.73
CA GLU A 56 7.68 -7.30 7.52
C GLU A 56 6.19 -7.02 7.81
N CYS A 57 5.76 -7.09 9.06
CA CYS A 57 4.40 -6.71 9.46
C CYS A 57 4.25 -5.19 9.56
N LEU A 58 3.00 -4.73 9.47
CA LEU A 58 2.60 -3.34 9.70
C LEU A 58 1.41 -3.28 10.67
N GLY A 59 1.60 -2.59 11.78
CA GLY A 59 0.56 -2.27 12.77
C GLY A 59 0.18 -3.40 13.73
N ASN A 60 0.02 -4.65 13.28
CA ASN A 60 -0.39 -5.75 14.14
C ASN A 60 -0.10 -7.16 13.54
N CYS A 61 -0.17 -8.18 14.39
CA CYS A 61 -0.02 -9.60 14.07
C CYS A 61 -0.82 -10.47 15.04
N SER A 62 -1.16 -11.69 14.64
CA SER A 62 -1.80 -12.70 15.51
C SER A 62 -0.80 -13.48 16.35
N GLU A 63 0.44 -13.64 15.85
CA GLU A 63 1.54 -14.30 16.56
C GLU A 63 2.80 -13.41 16.42
N PRO A 64 3.65 -13.35 17.47
CA PRO A 64 4.85 -12.52 17.44
C PRO A 64 5.90 -13.09 16.48
N ASP A 65 6.68 -12.20 15.88
CA ASP A 65 7.82 -12.53 15.00
C ASP A 65 7.57 -13.54 13.85
N ASP A 66 6.32 -13.67 13.37
CA ASP A 66 5.97 -14.51 12.22
C ASP A 66 5.39 -13.68 11.05
N PRO A 67 6.06 -13.61 9.88
CA PRO A 67 5.59 -12.85 8.72
C PRO A 67 4.36 -13.44 8.01
N THR A 68 3.90 -14.63 8.39
CA THR A 68 2.65 -15.25 7.91
C THR A 68 1.45 -14.92 8.81
N LYS A 69 1.72 -14.26 9.94
CA LYS A 69 0.75 -13.95 10.99
C LYS A 69 0.49 -12.46 11.11
N CYS A 70 0.99 -11.67 10.15
CA CYS A 70 0.73 -10.25 10.07
C CYS A 70 -0.75 -9.97 9.72
N VAL A 71 -1.31 -8.91 10.28
CA VAL A 71 -2.63 -8.39 9.85
C VAL A 71 -2.50 -7.59 8.55
N ALA A 72 -1.39 -6.86 8.40
CA ALA A 72 -1.05 -6.12 7.20
C ALA A 72 0.47 -6.17 6.95
N CYS A 73 0.88 -6.04 5.70
CA CYS A 73 2.28 -6.05 5.30
C CYS A 73 2.86 -4.64 5.25
N ARG A 74 4.10 -4.49 5.69
CA ARG A 74 4.87 -3.25 5.56
C ARG A 74 5.21 -2.97 4.10
N ASN A 75 5.61 -4.02 3.39
CA ASN A 75 6.04 -3.99 2.00
C ASN A 75 5.00 -4.71 1.14
N PHE A 76 5.24 -5.97 0.77
CA PHE A 76 4.37 -6.70 -0.16
C PHE A 76 3.72 -7.92 0.45
N TYR A 77 2.52 -8.24 -0.04
CA TYR A 77 1.81 -9.48 0.23
C TYR A 77 1.99 -10.50 -0.89
N LEU A 78 2.30 -11.74 -0.54
CA LEU A 78 2.31 -12.89 -1.45
C LEU A 78 1.87 -14.16 -0.71
N ASP A 79 0.81 -14.81 -1.20
CA ASP A 79 0.35 -16.14 -0.76
C ASP A 79 0.26 -16.32 0.78
N GLY A 80 -0.33 -15.34 1.46
CA GLY A 80 -0.51 -15.37 2.92
C GLY A 80 0.71 -14.93 3.73
N ARG A 81 1.78 -14.47 3.08
CA ARG A 81 3.02 -14.04 3.73
C ARG A 81 3.36 -12.60 3.37
N CYS A 82 3.85 -11.83 4.34
CA CYS A 82 4.47 -10.54 4.09
C CYS A 82 5.93 -10.70 3.71
N VAL A 83 6.32 -10.07 2.60
CA VAL A 83 7.66 -10.16 2.00
C VAL A 83 8.18 -8.77 1.67
N GLU A 84 9.51 -8.62 1.77
CA GLU A 84 10.19 -7.33 1.53
C GLU A 84 10.14 -6.92 0.05
N THR A 85 10.28 -7.89 -0.86
CA THR A 85 10.23 -7.71 -2.31
C THR A 85 9.52 -8.90 -2.95
N CYS A 86 8.89 -8.70 -4.10
CA CYS A 86 8.31 -9.79 -4.87
C CYS A 86 9.41 -10.67 -5.47
N PRO A 87 9.48 -11.97 -5.13
CA PRO A 87 10.46 -12.88 -5.73
C PRO A 87 10.05 -13.22 -7.17
N PRO A 88 11.00 -13.57 -8.05
CA PRO A 88 10.68 -14.16 -9.35
C PRO A 88 9.82 -15.43 -9.18
N PRO A 89 8.80 -15.66 -10.03
CA PRO A 89 8.43 -14.93 -11.25
C PRO A 89 7.32 -13.86 -11.03
N TYR A 90 7.20 -13.28 -9.84
CA TYR A 90 6.18 -12.28 -9.51
C TYR A 90 6.65 -10.84 -9.74
N TYR A 91 5.68 -9.94 -9.93
CA TYR A 91 5.85 -8.51 -10.13
C TYR A 91 5.14 -7.74 -9.02
N HIS A 92 5.72 -6.59 -8.63
CA HIS A 92 5.08 -5.66 -7.71
C HIS A 92 3.86 -5.03 -8.39
N PHE A 93 2.74 -4.95 -7.67
CA PHE A 93 1.51 -4.37 -8.17
C PHE A 93 0.89 -3.44 -7.13
N GLN A 94 0.60 -2.20 -7.56
CA GLN A 94 -0.02 -1.15 -6.74
C GLN A 94 0.72 -0.89 -5.41
N ASP A 95 2.04 -1.15 -5.40
CA ASP A 95 2.92 -1.00 -4.24
C ASP A 95 2.48 -1.74 -2.95
N TRP A 96 1.67 -2.81 -3.03
CA TRP A 96 1.26 -3.59 -1.85
C TRP A 96 1.22 -5.11 -2.00
N ARG A 97 1.21 -5.65 -3.23
CA ARG A 97 1.19 -7.11 -3.44
C ARG A 97 2.02 -7.56 -4.61
N CYS A 98 2.25 -8.86 -4.64
CA CYS A 98 2.91 -9.56 -5.73
C CYS A 98 1.86 -10.24 -6.63
N VAL A 99 2.05 -10.12 -7.94
CA VAL A 99 1.18 -10.76 -8.96
C VAL A 99 2.03 -11.44 -10.02
N ASN A 100 1.51 -12.49 -10.64
CA ASN A 100 2.21 -13.15 -11.73
C ASN A 100 2.02 -12.41 -13.07
N PHE A 101 2.73 -12.86 -14.11
CA PHE A 101 2.63 -12.29 -15.45
C PHE A 101 1.19 -12.34 -16.01
N SER A 102 0.51 -13.48 -15.85
CA SER A 102 -0.85 -13.69 -16.37
C SER A 102 -1.82 -12.64 -15.83
N PHE A 103 -1.74 -12.34 -14.55
CA PHE A 103 -2.57 -11.33 -13.91
C PHE A 103 -2.41 -9.95 -14.57
N CYS A 104 -1.17 -9.53 -14.82
CA CYS A 104 -0.89 -8.24 -15.47
C CYS A 104 -1.42 -8.21 -16.91
N GLN A 105 -1.24 -9.31 -17.64
CA GLN A 105 -1.72 -9.47 -19.01
C GLN A 105 -3.26 -9.44 -19.11
N ASP A 106 -3.97 -10.07 -18.17
CA ASP A 106 -5.43 -10.05 -18.14
C ASP A 106 -5.96 -8.63 -17.93
N LEU A 107 -5.34 -7.84 -17.06
CA LEU A 107 -5.70 -6.43 -16.86
C LEU A 107 -5.48 -5.60 -18.13
N HIS A 108 -4.33 -5.79 -18.77
CA HIS A 108 -4.01 -5.14 -20.05
C HIS A 108 -5.10 -5.42 -21.10
N ASN A 109 -5.42 -6.70 -21.31
CA ASN A 109 -6.37 -7.15 -22.33
C ASN A 109 -7.81 -6.67 -22.04
N LYS A 110 -8.24 -6.68 -20.76
CA LYS A 110 -9.56 -6.16 -20.35
C LYS A 110 -9.74 -4.70 -20.73
N CYS A 111 -8.71 -3.87 -20.55
CA CYS A 111 -8.79 -2.46 -20.95
C CYS A 111 -8.77 -2.29 -22.46
N LYS A 112 -7.84 -2.97 -23.14
CA LYS A 112 -7.70 -2.94 -24.61
C LYS A 112 -9.00 -3.27 -25.34
N ASN A 113 -9.74 -4.26 -24.85
CA ASN A 113 -10.98 -4.72 -25.48
C ASN A 113 -12.20 -3.83 -25.16
N SER A 114 -12.24 -3.19 -23.99
CA SER A 114 -13.42 -2.45 -23.54
C SER A 114 -13.43 -0.98 -23.95
N ARG A 115 -12.26 -0.37 -24.27
CA ARG A 115 -12.10 1.07 -24.58
C ARG A 115 -12.84 2.01 -23.61
N ARG A 116 -13.08 1.56 -22.37
CA ARG A 116 -13.78 2.35 -21.35
C ARG A 116 -12.85 3.44 -20.83
N GLN A 117 -13.39 4.66 -20.67
CA GLN A 117 -12.70 5.72 -19.94
C GLN A 117 -12.37 5.24 -18.52
N GLY A 118 -11.15 5.51 -18.05
CA GLY A 118 -10.67 5.12 -16.72
C GLY A 118 -10.06 3.72 -16.62
N CYS A 119 -9.86 2.99 -17.73
CA CYS A 119 -9.05 1.77 -17.73
C CYS A 119 -7.61 2.06 -18.20
N HIS A 120 -6.64 1.33 -17.65
CA HIS A 120 -5.24 1.41 -18.06
C HIS A 120 -4.78 0.11 -18.70
N GLN A 121 -4.02 0.23 -19.79
CA GLN A 121 -3.36 -0.90 -20.43
C GLN A 121 -2.08 -1.20 -19.66
N TYR A 122 -2.21 -1.99 -18.57
CA TYR A 122 -1.09 -2.32 -17.70
C TYR A 122 0.11 -2.88 -18.46
N VAL A 123 1.30 -2.53 -18.00
CA VAL A 123 2.60 -2.84 -18.61
C VAL A 123 3.58 -3.30 -17.54
N ILE A 124 4.68 -3.92 -17.95
CA ILE A 124 5.74 -4.38 -17.06
C ILE A 124 6.98 -3.52 -17.22
N HIS A 125 7.49 -3.01 -16.12
CA HIS A 125 8.73 -2.24 -16.05
C HIS A 125 9.38 -2.40 -14.69
N ASN A 126 10.70 -2.65 -14.65
CA ASN A 126 11.49 -2.80 -13.41
C ASN A 126 10.85 -3.72 -12.36
N ASN A 127 10.42 -4.91 -12.77
CA ASN A 127 9.72 -5.89 -11.92
C ASN A 127 8.41 -5.37 -11.30
N LYS A 128 7.76 -4.39 -11.93
CA LYS A 128 6.46 -3.87 -11.53
C LYS A 128 5.45 -4.00 -12.67
N CYS A 129 4.20 -4.35 -12.33
CA CYS A 129 3.06 -4.24 -13.23
C CYS A 129 2.37 -2.88 -12.97
N ILE A 130 2.57 -1.92 -13.89
CA ILE A 130 2.20 -0.51 -13.72
C ILE A 130 1.19 -0.06 -14.80
N PRO A 131 0.42 1.03 -14.58
CA PRO A 131 -0.63 1.47 -15.50
C PRO A 131 -0.14 1.94 -16.87
N GLU A 132 1.04 2.56 -16.93
CA GLU A 132 1.63 3.12 -18.15
C GLU A 132 3.16 3.05 -18.11
N CYS A 133 3.82 3.08 -19.27
CA CYS A 133 5.27 3.16 -19.32
C CYS A 133 5.75 4.53 -18.82
N PRO A 134 6.87 4.59 -18.08
CA PRO A 134 7.43 5.86 -17.66
C PRO A 134 7.94 6.67 -18.85
N SER A 135 8.17 7.96 -18.62
CA SER A 135 8.72 8.87 -19.64
C SER A 135 10.04 8.32 -20.21
N GLY A 136 10.16 8.30 -21.54
CA GLY A 136 11.32 7.71 -22.23
C GLY A 136 11.16 6.23 -22.59
N TYR A 137 10.04 5.59 -22.22
CA TYR A 137 9.72 4.22 -22.59
C TYR A 137 8.42 4.09 -23.37
N THR A 138 8.35 3.09 -24.25
CA THR A 138 7.16 2.64 -24.96
C THR A 138 6.93 1.15 -24.72
N MET A 139 5.67 0.70 -24.79
CA MET A 139 5.30 -0.69 -24.54
C MET A 139 5.53 -1.57 -25.78
N ASN A 140 6.22 -2.70 -25.60
CA ASN A 140 6.30 -3.75 -26.60
C ASN A 140 5.03 -4.63 -26.53
N SER A 141 4.25 -4.62 -27.61
CA SER A 141 2.92 -5.25 -27.70
C SER A 141 2.91 -6.77 -27.51
N SER A 142 4.06 -7.44 -27.65
CA SER A 142 4.16 -8.90 -27.54
C SER A 142 4.39 -9.40 -26.11
N ASN A 143 5.06 -8.63 -25.24
CA ASN A 143 5.48 -9.08 -23.91
C ASN A 143 5.11 -8.10 -22.78
N LEU A 144 4.39 -7.02 -23.09
CA LEU A 144 3.98 -5.97 -22.15
C LEU A 144 5.15 -5.19 -21.53
N MET A 145 6.39 -5.43 -21.96
CA MET A 145 7.58 -4.79 -21.38
C MET A 145 7.75 -3.39 -21.92
N CYS A 146 8.04 -2.44 -21.03
CA CYS A 146 8.44 -1.11 -21.40
C CYS A 146 9.89 -1.11 -21.90
N THR A 147 10.09 -0.73 -23.15
CA THR A 147 11.40 -0.58 -23.80
C THR A 147 11.72 0.89 -24.05
N PRO A 148 12.98 1.32 -23.89
CA PRO A 148 13.35 2.71 -24.13
C PRO A 148 13.11 3.11 -25.60
N CYS A 149 12.63 4.33 -25.82
CA CYS A 149 12.43 4.85 -27.17
C CYS A 149 13.76 5.24 -27.83
N LEU A 150 13.83 5.11 -29.15
CA LEU A 150 14.89 5.73 -29.94
C LEU A 150 14.52 7.19 -30.19
N GLY A 151 14.97 8.08 -29.29
CA GLY A 151 14.57 9.49 -29.26
C GLY A 151 13.33 9.75 -28.38
N PRO A 152 12.63 10.88 -28.55
CA PRO A 152 11.44 11.19 -27.76
C PRO A 152 10.32 10.17 -27.96
N CYS A 153 9.72 9.69 -26.87
CA CYS A 153 8.57 8.80 -26.96
C CYS A 153 7.32 9.54 -27.43
N PRO A 154 6.52 8.96 -28.33
CA PRO A 154 5.19 9.46 -28.63
C PRO A 154 4.30 9.40 -27.39
N LYS A 155 3.85 10.56 -26.87
CA LYS A 155 2.81 10.66 -25.84
C LYS A 155 1.58 11.33 -26.44
N VAL A 156 0.59 10.53 -26.82
CA VAL A 156 -0.64 11.02 -27.44
C VAL A 156 -1.61 11.45 -26.35
N CYS A 157 -1.85 12.75 -26.24
CA CYS A 157 -2.86 13.32 -25.35
C CYS A 157 -4.18 13.43 -26.11
N HIS A 158 -5.15 12.56 -25.80
CA HIS A 158 -6.50 12.71 -26.32
C HIS A 158 -7.24 13.79 -25.53
N ILE A 159 -7.44 14.95 -26.15
CA ILE A 159 -8.19 16.06 -25.57
C ILE A 159 -9.68 15.77 -25.73
N LEU A 160 -10.41 15.70 -24.62
CA LEU A 160 -11.87 15.58 -24.62
C LEU A 160 -12.45 16.85 -25.26
N GLU A 161 -13.39 16.69 -26.20
CA GLU A 161 -14.06 17.80 -26.91
C GLU A 161 -13.16 18.69 -27.79
N GLY A 162 -11.88 18.33 -27.96
CA GLY A 162 -10.95 19.01 -28.87
C GLY A 162 -10.29 20.27 -28.32
N GLU A 163 -10.67 20.74 -27.14
CA GLU A 163 -10.07 21.90 -26.46
C GLU A 163 -9.75 21.57 -24.99
N LYS A 164 -8.57 22.00 -24.51
CA LYS A 164 -8.19 21.91 -23.09
C LYS A 164 -7.66 23.25 -22.62
N THR A 165 -8.44 23.94 -21.79
CA THR A 165 -7.96 25.11 -21.05
C THR A 165 -7.01 24.68 -19.95
N ILE A 166 -5.87 25.36 -19.82
CA ILE A 166 -4.90 25.18 -18.75
C ILE A 166 -4.95 26.43 -17.88
N ASP A 167 -5.66 26.35 -16.75
CA ASP A 167 -5.92 27.47 -15.83
C ASP A 167 -5.29 27.27 -14.44
N SER A 168 -4.67 26.12 -14.18
CA SER A 168 -3.93 25.86 -12.95
C SER A 168 -2.78 24.87 -13.16
N VAL A 169 -1.92 24.74 -12.13
CA VAL A 169 -0.83 23.73 -12.09
C VAL A 169 -1.32 22.32 -11.74
N THR A 170 -2.62 22.14 -11.51
CA THR A 170 -3.25 20.85 -11.20
C THR A 170 -4.21 20.48 -12.33
N SER A 171 -3.95 19.31 -12.95
CA SER A 171 -4.89 18.68 -13.91
C SER A 171 -5.94 17.85 -13.21
#